data_AF-X0SZ60-F1
#
_entry.id   AF-X0SZ60-F1
#
_cell.length_a   1.000
_cell.length_b   1.000
_cell.length_c   1.000
_cell.angle_alpha   90.00
_cell.angle_beta   90.00
_cell.angle_gamma   90.00
#
_symmetry.space_group_name_H-M   'P 1'
#
loop_
_entity.id
_entity.type
_entity.pdbx_description
1 polymer ?
#
loop_
_entity_poly.entity_id
_entity_poly.type
_entity_poly.pdbx_seq_one_letter_code
_entity_poly.pdbx_strand_id
1 'polypeptide(L)'
;SLKSRYQQCKRHAWGATDIAYAIKEAIRHPEIPFWTRFFRIYEILESHIIWTTNWAILTFGAWLPALINPVFKQTALGYNLPKISRIILTTCLLFLLVMIILDRALRPKKPENVSRWYGLIEVGQWVFMPVASLFMSVLPGLDSQTRLMLGKRLEYRVTEKF
;
A
#
# COMPACT_ATOMS: atom_id res chain seq x y z
N SER A 1 20.35 2.55 5.26
CA SER A 1 20.20 1.23 5.92
C SER A 1 18.73 0.80 5.97
N LEU A 2 18.44 -0.50 5.84
CA LEU A 2 17.09 -1.10 5.91
C LEU A 2 16.34 -0.72 7.19
N LYS A 3 17.05 -0.70 8.33
CA LYS A 3 16.49 -0.28 9.62
C LYS A 3 15.95 1.16 9.57
N SER A 4 16.69 2.07 8.91
CA SER A 4 16.28 3.46 8.75
C SER A 4 15.02 3.56 7.87
N ARG A 5 14.95 2.81 6.76
CA ARG A 5 13.76 2.75 5.90
C ARG A 5 12.52 2.27 6.66
N TYR A 6 12.67 1.22 7.48
CA TYR A 6 11.58 0.73 8.32
C TYR A 6 11.08 1.79 9.29
N GLN A 7 11.99 2.47 10.00
CA GLN A 7 11.62 3.56 10.92
C GLN A 7 10.97 4.75 10.19
N GLN A 8 11.44 5.06 8.98
CA GLN A 8 10.86 6.11 8.15
C GLN A 8 9.42 5.77 7.76
N CYS A 9 9.15 4.57 7.24
CA CYS A 9 7.79 4.14 6.91
C CYS A 9 6.87 4.14 8.13
N LYS A 10 7.36 3.66 9.28
CA LYS A 10 6.62 3.70 10.55
C LYS A 10 6.26 5.13 10.97
N ARG A 11 7.17 6.09 10.76
CA ARG A 11 6.92 7.51 11.04
C ARG A 11 5.85 8.09 10.12
N HIS A 12 5.89 7.76 8.83
CA HIS A 12 4.86 8.21 7.89
C HIS A 12 3.48 7.64 8.25
N ALA A 13 3.41 6.36 8.58
CA ALA A 13 2.14 5.72 8.93
C ALA A 13 1.53 6.21 10.26
N TRP A 14 2.35 6.77 11.17
CA TRP A 14 1.86 7.44 12.38
C TRP A 14 1.03 8.70 12.11
N GLY A 15 1.14 9.28 10.90
CA GLY A 15 0.27 10.35 10.42
C GLY A 15 -1.22 9.98 10.40
N ALA A 16 -1.58 8.71 10.64
CA ALA A 16 -2.97 8.29 10.82
C ALA A 16 -3.70 9.06 11.96
N THR A 17 -2.94 9.66 12.89
CA THR A 17 -3.44 10.63 13.87
C THR A 17 -4.19 11.81 13.23
N ASP A 18 -3.75 12.24 12.05
CA ASP A 18 -4.32 13.37 11.32
C ASP A 18 -5.74 13.09 10.83
N ILE A 19 -6.15 11.81 10.68
CA ILE A 19 -7.52 11.44 10.29
C ILE A 19 -8.53 12.01 11.30
N ALA A 20 -8.32 11.74 12.59
CA ALA A 20 -9.25 12.18 13.64
C ALA A 20 -9.28 13.71 13.74
N TYR A 21 -8.12 14.35 13.60
CA TYR A 21 -8.01 15.80 13.56
C TYR A 21 -8.76 16.40 12.36
N ALA A 22 -8.51 15.88 11.15
CA ALA A 22 -9.14 16.34 9.92
C ALA A 22 -10.67 16.19 9.96
N ILE A 23 -11.18 15.08 10.49
CA ILE A 23 -12.63 14.88 10.66
C ILE A 23 -13.22 15.90 11.63
N LYS A 24 -12.54 16.16 12.76
CA LYS A 24 -13.01 17.11 13.77
C LYS A 24 -13.06 18.53 13.23
N GLU A 25 -12.01 18.96 12.54
CA GLU A 25 -11.96 20.29 11.92
C GLU A 25 -12.93 20.41 10.75
N ALA A 26 -13.09 19.34 9.97
CA ALA A 26 -14.11 19.26 8.93
C ALA A 26 -15.53 19.44 9.47
N ILE A 27 -15.85 18.96 10.68
CA ILE A 27 -17.17 19.18 11.31
C ILE A 27 -17.31 20.61 11.82
N ARG A 28 -16.24 21.17 12.41
CA ARG A 28 -16.23 22.52 13.01
C ARG A 28 -16.36 23.65 12.00
N HIS A 29 -15.91 23.43 10.78
CA HIS A 29 -15.85 24.43 9.72
C HIS A 29 -16.90 24.16 8.63
N PRO A 30 -18.19 24.44 8.88
CA PRO A 30 -19.26 24.22 7.91
C PRO A 30 -19.14 25.09 6.65
N GLU A 31 -18.36 26.18 6.70
CA GLU A 31 -18.10 27.10 5.59
C GLU A 31 -17.38 26.45 4.39
N ILE A 32 -16.69 25.33 4.61
CA ILE A 32 -16.01 24.59 3.53
C ILE A 32 -17.05 23.77 2.75
N PRO A 33 -17.09 23.84 1.40
CA PRO A 33 -18.00 23.02 0.60
C PRO A 33 -17.91 21.52 0.90
N PHE A 34 -19.05 20.84 0.94
CA PHE A 34 -19.15 19.42 1.31
C PHE A 34 -18.20 18.52 0.49
N TRP A 35 -18.15 18.70 -0.83
CA TRP A 35 -17.30 17.89 -1.70
C TRP A 35 -15.81 18.10 -1.42
N THR A 36 -15.37 19.33 -1.22
CA THR A 36 -13.98 19.64 -0.87
C THR A 36 -13.58 18.97 0.45
N ARG A 37 -14.49 18.98 1.42
CA ARG A 37 -14.30 18.32 2.72
C ARG A 37 -14.22 16.80 2.58
N PHE A 38 -15.15 16.21 1.83
CA PHE A 38 -15.19 14.77 1.60
C PHE A 38 -13.93 14.27 0.91
N PHE A 39 -13.50 14.91 -0.19
CA PHE A 39 -12.31 14.48 -0.92
C PHE A 39 -11.02 14.63 -0.09
N ARG A 40 -10.90 15.68 0.74
CA ARG A 40 -9.76 15.82 1.66
C ARG A 40 -9.71 14.71 2.70
N ILE A 41 -10.85 14.38 3.32
CA ILE A 41 -10.91 13.28 4.28
C ILE A 41 -10.61 11.95 3.59
N TYR A 42 -11.17 11.73 2.40
CA TYR A 42 -10.93 10.53 1.61
C TYR A 42 -9.44 10.35 1.28
N GLU A 43 -8.75 11.41 0.86
CA GLU A 43 -7.30 11.37 0.56
C GLU A 43 -6.46 11.02 1.81
N ILE A 44 -6.82 11.57 2.98
CA ILE A 44 -6.15 11.25 4.25
C ILE A 44 -6.42 9.78 4.66
N LEU A 45 -7.65 9.30 4.46
CA LEU A 45 -8.00 7.90 4.71
C LEU A 45 -7.26 6.96 3.74
N GLU A 46 -7.19 7.32 2.47
CA GLU A 46 -6.49 6.55 1.44
C GLU A 46 -4.99 6.43 1.76
N SER A 47 -4.34 7.56 2.05
CA SER A 47 -2.91 7.60 2.34
C SER A 47 -2.50 6.81 3.59
N HIS A 48 -3.39 6.66 4.58
CA HIS A 48 -3.05 6.01 5.84
C HIS A 48 -3.66 4.62 6.01
N ILE A 49 -4.94 4.43 5.67
CA ILE A 49 -5.63 3.15 5.86
C ILE A 49 -5.49 2.28 4.62
N ILE A 50 -5.83 2.83 3.44
CA ILE A 50 -5.76 2.05 2.21
C ILE A 50 -4.31 1.64 1.94
N TRP A 51 -3.36 2.55 2.11
CA TRP A 51 -1.93 2.23 1.96
C TRP A 51 -1.45 1.06 2.84
N THR A 52 -1.81 1.02 4.12
CA THR A 52 -1.36 -0.06 5.03
C THR A 52 -2.11 -1.37 4.82
N THR A 53 -3.35 -1.33 4.33
CA THR A 53 -4.20 -2.50 4.12
C THR A 53 -4.14 -3.07 2.71
N ASN A 54 -3.66 -2.31 1.71
CA ASN A 54 -3.72 -2.66 0.29
C ASN A 54 -3.17 -4.06 -0.01
N TRP A 55 -1.98 -4.37 0.51
CA TRP A 55 -1.36 -5.68 0.31
C TRP A 55 -2.23 -6.83 0.83
N ALA A 56 -2.85 -6.65 2.00
CA ALA A 56 -3.72 -7.67 2.60
C ALA A 56 -5.00 -7.83 1.79
N ILE A 57 -5.59 -6.72 1.31
CA ILE A 57 -6.79 -6.73 0.46
C ILE A 57 -6.49 -7.43 -0.87
N LEU A 58 -5.38 -7.11 -1.53
CA LEU A 58 -5.01 -7.71 -2.80
C LEU A 58 -4.66 -9.20 -2.68
N THR A 59 -3.98 -9.59 -1.59
CA THR A 59 -3.52 -10.97 -1.41
C THR A 59 -4.62 -11.88 -0.87
N PHE A 60 -5.39 -11.42 0.12
CA PHE A 60 -6.38 -12.22 0.81
C PHE A 60 -7.83 -11.89 0.44
N GLY A 61 -8.11 -10.75 -0.19
CA GLY A 61 -9.47 -10.26 -0.42
C GLY A 61 -10.34 -11.21 -1.24
N ALA A 62 -9.79 -11.86 -2.27
CA ALA A 62 -10.53 -12.84 -3.08
C ALA A 62 -10.81 -14.16 -2.31
N TRP A 63 -9.98 -14.48 -1.33
CA TRP A 63 -10.07 -15.71 -0.54
C TRP A 63 -10.95 -15.55 0.70
N LEU A 64 -11.05 -14.32 1.21
CA LEU A 64 -11.74 -14.00 2.46
C LEU A 64 -13.22 -14.46 2.47
N PRO A 65 -14.05 -14.23 1.43
CA PRO A 65 -15.44 -14.70 1.42
C PRO A 65 -15.57 -16.22 1.48
N ALA A 66 -14.69 -16.93 0.76
CA ALA A 66 -14.69 -18.39 0.71
C ALA A 66 -14.17 -19.02 2.02
N LEU A 67 -13.33 -18.31 2.77
CA LEU A 67 -12.82 -18.73 4.08
C LEU A 67 -13.85 -18.51 5.19
N ILE A 68 -14.57 -17.39 5.15
CA ILE A 68 -15.60 -17.04 6.15
C ILE A 68 -16.86 -17.88 5.95
N ASN A 69 -17.25 -18.17 4.70
CA ASN A 69 -18.46 -18.94 4.42
C ASN A 69 -18.23 -20.01 3.34
N PRO A 70 -18.16 -21.31 3.69
CA PRO A 70 -17.95 -22.38 2.72
C PRO A 70 -19.15 -22.55 1.75
N VAL A 71 -20.36 -22.12 2.14
CA VAL A 71 -21.55 -22.13 1.28
C VAL A 71 -21.44 -21.07 0.18
N PHE A 72 -20.61 -20.04 0.37
CA PHE A 72 -20.38 -19.00 -0.63
C PHE A 72 -19.89 -19.58 -1.96
N LYS A 73 -19.10 -20.66 -1.95
CA LYS A 73 -18.63 -21.34 -3.17
C LYS A 73 -19.76 -21.93 -4.03
N GLN A 74 -20.91 -22.22 -3.42
CA GLN A 74 -22.09 -22.78 -4.10
C GLN A 74 -23.00 -21.69 -4.68
N THR A 75 -22.75 -20.42 -4.36
CA THR A 75 -23.54 -19.29 -4.89
C THR A 75 -23.07 -18.92 -6.31
N ALA A 76 -23.97 -18.33 -7.10
CA ALA A 76 -23.63 -17.81 -8.43
C ALA A 76 -22.47 -16.80 -8.39
N LEU A 77 -22.35 -16.02 -7.30
CA LEU A 77 -21.23 -15.11 -7.09
C LEU A 77 -19.94 -15.86 -6.78
N GLY A 78 -19.96 -16.87 -5.91
CA GLY A 78 -18.77 -17.68 -5.60
C GLY A 78 -18.21 -18.44 -6.80
N TYR A 79 -19.07 -18.92 -7.69
CA TYR A 79 -18.65 -19.55 -8.94
C TYR A 79 -18.01 -18.55 -9.93
N ASN A 80 -18.57 -17.34 -10.03
CA ASN A 80 -18.07 -16.32 -10.96
C ASN A 80 -16.90 -15.51 -10.41
N LEU A 81 -16.69 -15.46 -9.09
CA LEU A 81 -15.66 -14.65 -8.44
C LEU A 81 -14.24 -14.95 -8.97
N PRO A 82 -13.79 -16.21 -9.11
CA PRO A 82 -12.47 -16.50 -9.69
C PRO A 82 -12.36 -16.10 -11.15
N LYS A 83 -13.46 -16.20 -11.92
CA LYS A 83 -13.49 -15.85 -13.35
C LYS A 83 -13.35 -14.34 -13.56
N ILE A 84 -14.11 -13.55 -12.79
CA ILE A 84 -14.03 -12.08 -12.80
C ILE A 84 -12.65 -11.64 -12.30
N SER A 85 -12.19 -12.20 -11.17
CA SER A 85 -10.87 -11.87 -10.62
C SER A 85 -9.74 -12.18 -11.60
N ARG A 86 -9.83 -13.30 -12.32
CA ARG A 86 -8.85 -13.65 -13.37
C ARG A 86 -8.81 -12.59 -14.47
N ILE A 87 -9.97 -12.13 -14.95
CA ILE A 87 -10.02 -11.11 -16.01
C ILE A 87 -9.37 -9.81 -15.51
N ILE A 88 -9.79 -9.33 -14.34
CA ILE A 88 -9.25 -8.11 -13.73
C ILE A 88 -7.74 -8.23 -13.53
N LEU A 89 -7.26 -9.32 -12.92
CA LEU A 89 -5.84 -9.53 -12.66
C LEU A 89 -5.04 -9.66 -13.96
N THR A 90 -5.58 -10.31 -15.00
CA THR A 90 -4.91 -10.41 -16.30
C THR A 90 -4.76 -9.03 -16.94
N THR A 91 -5.81 -8.19 -16.88
CA THR A 91 -5.76 -6.81 -17.36
C THR A 91 -4.75 -5.98 -16.56
N CYS A 92 -4.75 -6.09 -15.23
CA CYS A 92 -3.77 -5.41 -14.37
C CYS A 92 -2.33 -5.85 -14.67
N LEU A 93 -2.09 -7.14 -14.91
CA LEU A 93 -0.76 -7.66 -15.28
C LEU A 93 -0.30 -7.11 -16.63
N LEU A 94 -1.20 -6.90 -17.60
CA LEU A 94 -0.88 -6.25 -18.86
C LEU A 94 -0.41 -4.81 -18.63
N PHE A 95 -1.16 -4.02 -17.84
CA PHE A 95 -0.73 -2.66 -17.50
C PHE A 95 0.57 -2.64 -16.68
N LEU A 96 0.79 -3.62 -15.81
CA LEU A 96 2.05 -3.77 -15.08
C LEU A 96 3.22 -3.97 -16.05
N LEU A 97 3.06 -4.79 -17.10
CA LEU A 97 4.09 -4.94 -18.14
C LEU A 97 4.39 -3.61 -18.84
N VAL A 98 3.36 -2.82 -19.18
CA VAL A 98 3.54 -1.47 -19.75
C VAL A 98 4.32 -0.57 -18.79
N MET A 99 4.00 -0.59 -17.51
CA MET A 99 4.71 0.17 -16.48
C MET A 99 6.18 -0.26 -16.33
N ILE A 100 6.47 -1.56 -16.41
CA ILE A 100 7.86 -2.08 -16.37
C ILE A 100 8.66 -1.57 -17.58
N ILE A 101 8.06 -1.58 -18.77
CA ILE A 101 8.70 -1.08 -19.99
C ILE A 101 8.96 0.42 -19.87
N LEU A 102 7.98 1.19 -19.40
CA LEU A 102 8.10 2.63 -19.21
C LEU A 102 9.16 2.99 -18.15
N ASP A 103 9.15 2.30 -17.01
CA ASP A 103 10.16 2.46 -15.96
C ASP A 103 11.57 2.21 -16.51
N ARG A 104 11.74 1.17 -17.33
CA ARG A 104 13.02 0.89 -17.99
C ARG A 104 13.42 1.96 -19.01
N ALA A 105 12.46 2.54 -19.72
CA ALA A 105 12.71 3.59 -20.71
C ALA A 105 13.06 4.94 -20.06
N LEU A 106 12.48 5.26 -18.90
CA LEU A 106 12.73 6.50 -18.16
C LEU A 106 14.02 6.45 -17.32
N ARG A 107 14.56 5.27 -17.03
CA ARG A 107 15.80 5.12 -16.27
C ARG A 107 16.99 5.72 -17.03
N PRO A 108 17.90 6.43 -16.33
CA PRO A 108 19.13 6.93 -16.93
C PRO A 108 19.99 5.77 -17.46
N LYS A 109 20.87 6.06 -18.44
CA LYS A 109 21.77 5.07 -19.03
C LYS A 109 22.51 4.30 -17.93
N LYS A 110 22.48 2.97 -18.02
CA LYS A 110 23.13 2.08 -17.05
C LYS A 110 24.64 2.43 -17.00
N PRO A 111 25.24 2.57 -15.81
CA PRO A 111 26.66 2.84 -15.68
C PRO A 111 27.48 1.67 -16.26
N GLU A 112 28.61 1.94 -16.89
CA GLU A 112 29.37 0.96 -17.70
C GLU A 112 29.90 -0.25 -16.91
N ASN A 113 29.94 -0.17 -15.57
CA ASN A 113 30.47 -1.21 -14.67
C ASN A 113 29.40 -2.14 -14.04
N VAL A 114 28.20 -2.28 -14.60
CA VAL A 114 27.20 -3.22 -14.06
C VAL A 114 27.39 -4.65 -14.54
N SER A 115 27.24 -5.59 -13.61
CA SER A 115 27.28 -7.04 -13.88
C SER A 115 26.20 -7.47 -14.89
N ARG A 116 26.51 -8.49 -15.70
CA ARG A 116 25.56 -9.11 -16.66
C ARG A 116 24.25 -9.57 -16.02
N TRP A 117 24.28 -9.89 -14.71
CA TRP A 117 23.11 -10.29 -13.93
C TRP A 117 22.17 -9.13 -13.54
N TYR A 118 22.59 -7.88 -13.74
CA TYR A 118 21.82 -6.70 -13.35
C TYR A 118 20.42 -6.68 -13.99
N GLY A 119 20.30 -7.08 -15.27
CA GLY A 119 19.00 -7.16 -15.94
C GLY A 119 18.06 -8.22 -15.36
N LEU A 120 18.59 -9.36 -14.92
CA LEU A 120 17.79 -10.41 -14.27
C LEU A 120 17.37 -10.00 -12.86
N ILE A 121 18.25 -9.32 -12.12
CA ILE A 121 17.93 -8.75 -10.80
C ILE A 121 16.83 -7.69 -10.93
N GLU A 122 16.88 -6.84 -11.95
CA GLU A 122 15.88 -5.80 -12.23
C GLU A 122 14.48 -6.40 -12.47
N VAL A 123 14.37 -7.49 -13.24
CA VAL A 123 13.10 -8.21 -13.42
C VAL A 123 12.68 -8.90 -12.12
N GLY A 124 13.63 -9.52 -11.41
CA GLY A 124 13.37 -10.15 -10.10
C GLY A 124 12.81 -9.17 -9.08
N GLN A 125 13.24 -7.90 -9.08
CA GLN A 125 12.73 -6.86 -8.18
C GLN A 125 11.20 -6.73 -8.27
N TRP A 126 10.63 -6.75 -9.47
CA TRP A 126 9.17 -6.67 -9.67
C TRP A 126 8.43 -7.86 -9.07
N VAL A 127 8.99 -9.07 -9.18
CA VAL A 127 8.41 -10.27 -8.56
C VAL A 127 8.52 -10.23 -7.03
N PHE A 128 9.61 -9.67 -6.51
CA PHE A 128 9.82 -9.51 -5.06
C PHE A 128 9.13 -8.27 -4.47
N MET A 129 8.58 -7.37 -5.28
CA MET A 129 7.91 -6.15 -4.78
C MET A 129 6.78 -6.43 -3.80
N PRO A 130 5.85 -7.38 -4.03
CA PRO A 130 4.80 -7.68 -3.07
C PRO A 130 5.38 -8.09 -1.72
N VAL A 131 6.42 -8.92 -1.71
CA VAL A 131 7.10 -9.36 -0.47
C VAL A 131 7.80 -8.17 0.20
N ALA A 132 8.55 -7.37 -0.55
CA ALA A 132 9.20 -6.18 -0.03
C ALA A 132 8.19 -5.18 0.55
N SER A 133 7.05 -4.99 -0.12
CA SER A 133 5.98 -4.09 0.32
C SER A 133 5.34 -4.55 1.62
N LEU A 134 5.18 -5.86 1.83
CA LEU A 134 4.72 -6.41 3.10
C LEU A 134 5.65 -5.99 4.25
N PHE A 135 6.94 -6.28 4.12
CA PHE A 135 7.89 -6.05 5.20
C PHE A 135 8.26 -4.58 5.42
N MET A 136 8.33 -3.80 4.34
CA MET A 136 8.83 -2.42 4.39
C MET A 136 7.74 -1.35 4.37
N SER A 137 6.48 -1.73 4.09
CA SER A 137 5.35 -0.79 4.03
C SER A 137 4.24 -1.19 5.00
N VAL A 138 3.71 -2.39 4.86
CA VAL A 138 2.51 -2.84 5.60
C VAL A 138 2.81 -3.10 7.07
N LEU A 139 3.84 -3.91 7.37
CA LEU A 139 4.24 -4.20 8.74
C LEU A 139 4.59 -2.95 9.58
N PRO A 140 5.45 -2.01 9.11
CA PRO A 140 5.71 -0.80 9.88
C PRO A 140 4.45 0.08 10.00
N GLY A 141 3.57 0.06 8.99
CA GLY A 141 2.28 0.72 9.03
C GLY A 141 1.39 0.19 10.16
N LEU A 142 1.20 -1.12 10.21
CA LEU A 142 0.43 -1.80 11.24
C LEU A 142 1.05 -1.63 12.64
N ASP A 143 2.37 -1.70 12.78
CA ASP A 143 3.05 -1.42 14.06
C ASP A 143 2.74 -0.01 14.56
N SER A 144 2.79 0.99 13.66
CA SER A 144 2.47 2.38 14.02
C SER A 144 1.01 2.55 14.44
N GLN A 145 0.06 2.00 13.67
CA GLN A 145 -1.37 2.12 13.94
C GLN A 145 -1.78 1.37 15.21
N THR A 146 -1.20 0.18 15.45
CA THR A 146 -1.43 -0.60 16.67
C THR A 146 -0.88 0.12 17.91
N ARG A 147 0.31 0.71 17.82
CA ARG A 147 0.86 1.54 18.90
C ARG A 147 -0.01 2.74 19.20
N LEU A 148 -0.57 3.36 18.17
CA LEU A 148 -1.50 4.49 18.32
C LEU A 148 -2.77 4.06 19.05
N MET A 149 -3.36 2.93 18.65
CA MET A 149 -4.52 2.34 19.33
C MET A 149 -4.22 2.00 20.81
N LEU A 150 -3.00 1.58 21.12
CA LEU A 150 -2.53 1.30 22.48
C LEU A 150 -2.03 2.53 23.24
N GLY A 151 -2.14 3.74 22.67
CA GLY A 151 -1.70 5.00 23.29
C GLY A 151 -0.18 5.16 23.43
N LYS A 152 0.62 4.29 22.82
CA LYS A 152 2.09 4.31 22.91
C LYS A 152 2.66 5.27 21.86
N ARG A 153 3.16 6.42 22.29
CA ARG A 153 3.77 7.42 21.40
C ARG A 153 5.05 6.89 20.73
N LEU A 154 5.31 7.34 19.52
CA LEU A 154 6.62 7.15 18.88
C LEU A 154 7.63 8.15 19.46
N GLU A 155 8.78 7.65 19.89
CA GLU A 155 9.93 8.49 20.22
C GLU A 155 10.42 9.21 18.95
N TYR A 156 10.66 10.51 19.08
CA TYR A 156 11.26 11.30 18.02
C TYR A 156 12.71 10.83 17.80
N ARG A 157 13.01 10.33 16.60
CA ARG A 157 14.36 9.97 16.19
C ARG A 157 14.77 10.80 14.98
N VAL A 158 15.84 11.57 15.15
CA VAL A 158 16.45 12.32 14.05
C VAL A 158 17.08 11.33 13.08
N THR A 159 16.80 11.51 11.79
CA THR A 159 17.53 10.79 10.75
C THR A 159 18.85 11.52 10.55
N GLU A 160 19.98 10.87 10.82
CA GLU A 160 21.31 11.40 10.47
C GLU A 160 21.33 11.68 8.96
N LYS A 161 21.45 12.95 8.60
CA LYS A 161 21.65 13.38 7.22
C LYS A 161 23.15 13.29 6.97
N PHE A 162 23.57 12.30 6.19
CA PHE A 162 24.93 12.18 5.67
C PHE A 162 25.02 12.93 4.35
#